data_AF-A0A645HCG5-F1
#
_entry.id   AF-A0A645HCG5-F1
#
_cell.length_a   1.000
_cell.length_b   1.000
_cell.length_c   1.000
_cell.angle_alpha   90.00
_cell.angle_beta   90.00
_cell.angle_gamma   90.00
#
_symmetry.space_group_name_H-M   'P 1'
#
loop_
_entity.id
_entity.type
_entity.pdbx_description
1 polymer ?
#
loop_
_entity_poly.entity_id
_entity_poly.type
_entity_poly.pdbx_seq_one_letter_code
_entity_poly.pdbx_strand_id
1 'polypeptide(L)' 'MQNHGPFTIGKTAEAAVKAAAMVEEVAHTVYVARQLGDPLPIAQDLIDRLHDRYTTVYGQH' A
#
# COMPACT_ATOMS: atom_id res chain seq x y z
N MET A 1 -11.11 -10.20 -0.40
CA MET A 1 -12.20 -11.05 0.12
C MET A 1 -13.23 -10.13 0.74
N GLN A 2 -14.40 -9.96 0.13
CA GLN A 2 -15.46 -9.10 0.69
C GLN A 2 -15.93 -9.68 2.04
N ASN A 3 -16.17 -8.81 3.03
CA ASN A 3 -16.60 -9.17 4.39
C ASN A 3 -15.61 -10.05 5.18
N HIS A 4 -14.31 -9.97 4.86
CA HIS A 4 -13.26 -10.68 5.60
C HIS A 4 -12.10 -9.70 5.89
N GLY A 5 -11.13 -9.65 4.99
CA GLY A 5 -9.96 -8.79 5.14
C GLY A 5 -8.96 -9.07 4.01
N PRO A 6 -7.80 -8.38 4.03
CA PRO A 6 -6.73 -8.64 3.08
C PRO A 6 -6.06 -9.99 3.37
N PHE A 7 -5.57 -10.62 2.31
CA PHE A 7 -4.63 -11.74 2.40
C PHE A 7 -3.32 -11.27 1.78
N THR A 8 -2.24 -11.25 2.55
CA THR A 8 -0.93 -10.73 2.12
C THR A 8 0.13 -11.82 2.09
N ILE A 9 1.10 -11.64 1.20
CA ILE A 9 2.25 -12.53 1.02
C ILE A 9 3.53 -11.72 1.06
N GLY A 10 4.64 -12.37 1.39
CA GLY A 10 5.97 -11.76 1.43
C GLY A 10 7.07 -12.82 1.38
N LYS A 11 8.30 -12.40 1.03
CA LYS A 11 9.48 -13.29 1.00
C LYS A 11 9.80 -13.91 2.37
N THR A 12 9.38 -13.23 3.44
CA THR A 12 9.48 -13.67 4.83
C THR A 12 8.14 -13.43 5.53
N ALA A 13 7.94 -14.07 6.69
CA ALA A 13 6.76 -13.82 7.53
C ALA A 13 6.63 -12.33 7.90
N GLU A 14 7.75 -11.69 8.28
CA GLU A 14 7.79 -10.26 8.58
C GLU A 14 7.38 -9.42 7.36
N ALA A 15 7.87 -9.75 6.16
CA ALA A 15 7.47 -9.04 4.94
C ALA A 15 5.97 -9.17 4.64
N ALA A 16 5.37 -10.33 4.90
CA ALA A 16 3.93 -10.54 4.74
C ALA A 16 3.10 -9.70 5.72
N VAL A 17 3.55 -9.61 6.99
CA VAL A 17 2.92 -8.76 8.02
C VAL A 17 3.10 -7.28 7.68
N LYS A 18 4.29 -6.86 7.22
CA LYS A 18 4.54 -5.50 6.75
C LYS A 18 3.56 -5.11 5.64
N ALA A 19 3.36 -5.99 4.65
CA ALA A 19 2.39 -5.75 3.60
C ALA A 19 0.96 -5.61 4.15
N ALA A 20 0.56 -6.43 5.12
CA ALA A 20 -0.76 -6.30 5.77
C ALA A 20 -0.94 -4.96 6.47
N ALA A 21 0.06 -4.53 7.25
CA ALA A 21 0.02 -3.26 7.97
C ALA A 21 -0.02 -2.05 7.01
N MET A 22 0.76 -2.08 5.93
CA MET A 22 0.76 -1.00 4.93
C MET A 22 -0.60 -0.89 4.22
N VAL A 23 -1.22 -2.03 3.86
CA VAL A 23 -2.55 -2.03 3.24
C VAL A 23 -3.60 -1.46 4.20
N GLU A 24 -3.56 -1.81 5.48
CA GLU A 24 -4.50 -1.32 6.48
C GLU A 24 -4.38 0.20 6.69
N GLU A 25 -3.17 0.74 6.83
CA GLU A 25 -2.96 2.20 6.96
C GLU A 25 -3.51 2.97 5.76
N VAL A 26 -3.28 2.48 4.54
CA VAL A 26 -3.81 3.09 3.32
C VAL A 26 -5.34 2.95 3.27
N ALA A 27 -5.88 1.78 3.63
CA ALA A 27 -7.33 1.55 3.66
C ALA A 27 -8.03 2.50 4.64
N HIS A 28 -7.48 2.71 5.84
CA HIS A 28 -7.98 3.67 6.80
C HIS A 28 -7.96 5.10 6.25
N THR A 29 -6.84 5.51 5.66
CA THR A 29 -6.70 6.85 5.05
C THR A 29 -7.71 7.07 3.92
N VAL A 30 -7.85 6.11 3.00
CA VAL A 30 -8.78 6.18 1.87
C VAL A 30 -10.23 6.14 2.36
N TYR A 31 -10.53 5.35 3.40
CA TYR A 31 -11.86 5.30 4.00
C TYR A 31 -12.29 6.66 4.52
N VAL A 32 -11.40 7.35 5.26
CA VAL A 32 -11.65 8.72 5.76
C VAL A 32 -11.76 9.72 4.61
N ALA A 33 -10.83 9.68 3.64
CA ALA A 33 -10.85 10.59 2.49
C ALA A 33 -12.16 10.49 1.68
N ARG A 34 -12.69 9.27 1.52
CA ARG A 34 -13.97 9.03 0.84
C ARG A 34 -15.18 9.63 1.55
N GLN A 35 -15.10 9.88 2.85
CA GLN A 35 -16.16 10.60 3.56
C GLN A 35 -16.19 12.09 3.20
N LEU A 36 -15.08 12.63 2.66
CA LEU A 36 -14.93 14.03 2.26
C LEU A 36 -15.22 14.27 0.77
N GLY A 37 -15.38 13.20 -0.02
CA GLY A 37 -15.60 13.27 -1.46
C GLY A 37 -14.80 12.20 -2.22
N ASP A 38 -14.66 12.35 -3.53
CA ASP A 38 -13.85 11.43 -4.34
C ASP A 38 -12.35 11.79 -4.22
N PRO A 39 -11.49 10.90 -3.72
CA PRO A 39 -10.06 11.18 -3.61
C PRO A 39 -9.42 11.37 -4.99
N LEU A 40 -8.60 12.41 -5.13
CA LEU A 40 -7.83 12.63 -6.35
C LEU A 40 -6.78 11.52 -6.52
N PRO A 41 -6.74 10.83 -7.67
CA PRO A 41 -5.77 9.77 -7.91
C PRO A 41 -4.35 10.33 -8.04
N ILE A 42 -3.36 9.58 -7.54
CA ILE A 42 -1.94 9.86 -7.78
C ILE A 42 -1.64 9.58 -9.25
N ALA A 43 -0.89 10.47 -9.91
CA ALA A 43 -0.48 10.29 -11.30
C ALA A 43 0.32 8.99 -11.48
N GLN A 44 0.02 8.23 -12.54
CA GLN A 44 0.59 6.89 -12.74
C GLN A 44 2.12 6.89 -12.83
N ASP A 45 2.72 7.91 -13.47
CA ASP A 45 4.16 8.06 -13.58
C ASP A 45 4.84 8.21 -12.20
N LEU A 46 4.17 8.85 -11.25
CA LEU A 46 4.64 8.95 -9.86
C LEU A 46 4.57 7.59 -9.15
N ILE A 47 3.50 6.83 -9.36
CA ILE A 47 3.35 5.48 -8.81
C ILE A 47 4.48 4.59 -9.31
N ASP A 48 4.71 4.57 -10.62
CA ASP A 48 5.72 3.73 -11.26
C ASP A 48 7.13 4.08 -10.76
N ARG A 49 7.46 5.38 -10.72
CA ARG A 49 8.76 5.86 -10.23
C ARG A 49 9.01 5.54 -8.75
N LEU A 50 7.98 5.66 -7.91
CA LEU A 50 8.11 5.36 -6.48
C LEU A 50 8.19 3.86 -6.21
N HIS A 51 7.45 3.05 -6.98
CA HIS A 51 7.53 1.60 -6.91
C HIS A 51 8.91 1.08 -7.32
N ASP A 52 9.46 1.58 -8.45
CA ASP A 52 10.83 1.24 -8.88
C ASP A 52 11.84 1.57 -7.78
N ARG A 53 11.82 2.79 -7.25
CA ARG A 53 12.72 3.20 -6.16
C ARG A 53 12.57 2.33 -4.90
N TYR A 54 11.33 2.00 -4.50
CA TYR A 54 11.07 1.20 -3.32
C TYR A 54 11.59 -0.23 -3.46
N THR A 55 11.53 -0.80 -4.67
CA THR A 55 11.93 -2.18 -4.93
C THR A 55 13.41 -2.35 -5.26
N THR A 56 14.08 -1.30 -5.75
CA THR A 56 15.46 -1.38 -6.22
C THR A 56 16.47 -0.64 -5.34
N VAL A 57 16.07 0.47 -4.69
CA VAL A 57 17.00 1.37 -3.97
C VAL A 57 16.80 1.31 -2.45
N TYR A 58 15.57 1.28 -1.98
CA TYR A 58 15.27 1.43 -0.56
C TYR A 58 15.68 0.19 0.26
N GLY A 59 16.44 0.37 1.34
CA GLY A 59 16.88 -0.72 2.25
C GLY A 59 18.10 -1.51 1.78
N GLN A 60 18.85 -1.00 0.80
CA GLN A 60 20.12 -1.57 0.31
C GLN A 60 21.36 -1.14 1.12
N HIS A 61 21.17 -0.45 2.26
CA HIS A 61 22.21 0.01 3.17
C HIS A 61 21.85 -0.30 4.62
#